data_AF-A0A4S8HKQ6-F1
#
_entry.id   AF-A0A4S8HKQ6-F1
#
_cell.length_a   1.000
_cell.length_b   1.000
_cell.length_c   1.000
_cell.angle_alpha   90.00
_cell.angle_beta   90.00
_cell.angle_gamma   90.00
#
_symmetry.space_group_name_H-M   'P 1'
#
loop_
_entity.id
_entity.type
_entity.pdbx_description
1 polymer ?
#
loop_
_entity_poly.entity_id
_entity_poly.type
_entity_poly.pdbx_seq_one_letter_code
_entity_poly.pdbx_strand_id
1 'polypeptide(L)'
;MKSQLFLLFSLFCVNAFSQTCTNHVLFQKDAKLEYNVYMPDLDVIRGMSSTDLKVSRLVYEVDHVTDSAGSVYSTIIKRGFSIHDENDHFERRIVLQCDSRNLLFPFDFYTADTIYTRDVYPKDRRDKHSYVFAYTPMEDAIAFIVPLVMDGINKLPEGKKQLEQKVKHRYRSETSGLVKRDIDNKINIKSIKLIGKESVKTEAGTFVCYKLYVDSDQKVNKFSMPVKFWLYLNSELGLVKMEGPGGNIELVSIKK
;
A
#
# COMPACT_ATOMS: atom_id res chain seq x y z
N MET A 1 -30.26 51.86 -7.49
CA MET A 1 -30.40 50.58 -6.75
C MET A 1 -30.37 49.42 -7.75
N LYS A 2 -29.21 48.81 -8.05
CA LYS A 2 -29.11 47.57 -8.86
C LYS A 2 -27.69 46.96 -8.97
N SER A 3 -26.80 47.11 -7.98
CA SER A 3 -25.42 46.56 -8.08
C SER A 3 -24.90 45.80 -6.87
N GLN A 4 -25.73 45.51 -5.87
CA GLN A 4 -25.26 44.81 -4.65
C GLN A 4 -25.56 43.30 -4.61
N LEU A 5 -26.15 42.71 -5.65
CA LEU A 5 -26.50 41.28 -5.65
C LEU A 5 -25.42 40.33 -6.22
N PHE A 6 -24.33 40.85 -6.79
CA PHE A 6 -23.34 40.02 -7.50
C PHE A 6 -22.16 39.55 -6.63
N LEU A 7 -22.03 40.03 -5.39
CA LEU A 7 -20.89 39.72 -4.51
C LEU A 7 -21.16 38.58 -3.50
N LEU A 8 -22.41 38.11 -3.39
CA LEU A 8 -22.77 36.99 -2.53
C LEU A 8 -22.71 35.63 -3.22
N PHE A 9 -22.72 35.59 -4.57
CA PHE A 9 -22.67 34.32 -5.31
C PHE A 9 -21.24 33.76 -5.47
N SER A 10 -20.20 34.61 -5.41
CA SER A 10 -18.81 34.16 -5.49
C SER A 10 -18.28 33.54 -4.20
N LEU A 11 -18.94 33.79 -3.05
CA LEU A 11 -18.59 33.17 -1.77
C LEU A 11 -19.23 31.79 -1.56
N PHE A 12 -20.24 31.42 -2.35
CA PHE A 12 -20.88 30.10 -2.27
C PHE A 12 -20.23 29.03 -3.17
N CYS A 13 -19.35 29.41 -4.12
CA CYS A 13 -18.70 28.44 -5.01
C CYS A 13 -17.41 27.81 -4.46
N VAL A 14 -16.93 28.22 -3.28
CA VAL A 14 -15.66 27.69 -2.72
C VAL A 14 -15.88 26.39 -1.93
N ASN A 15 -17.12 26.07 -1.55
CA ASN A 15 -17.43 24.89 -0.72
C ASN A 15 -17.84 23.62 -1.50
N ALA A 16 -17.86 23.64 -2.84
CA ALA A 16 -18.33 22.50 -3.63
C ALA A 16 -17.26 21.42 -3.93
N PHE A 17 -15.99 21.62 -3.54
CA PHE A 17 -14.90 20.70 -3.91
C PHE A 17 -14.29 19.92 -2.74
N SER A 18 -14.75 20.13 -1.51
CA SER A 18 -14.26 19.38 -0.33
C SER A 18 -14.90 17.99 -0.16
N GLN A 19 -15.86 17.60 -1.02
CA GLN A 19 -16.69 16.39 -0.85
C GLN A 19 -16.09 15.09 -1.39
N THR A 20 -14.85 15.10 -1.87
CA THR A 20 -14.25 13.93 -2.54
C THR A 20 -13.60 12.96 -1.54
N CYS A 21 -13.01 13.45 -0.44
CA CYS A 21 -12.24 12.62 0.50
C CYS A 21 -13.12 11.83 1.48
N THR A 22 -14.22 12.41 1.95
CA THR A 22 -15.07 11.82 3.01
C THR A 22 -15.79 10.53 2.57
N ASN A 23 -15.99 10.37 1.25
CA ASN A 23 -16.58 9.16 0.69
C ASN A 23 -15.56 8.03 0.51
N HIS A 24 -14.26 8.32 0.59
CA HIS A 24 -13.21 7.33 0.48
C HIS A 24 -13.09 6.55 1.81
N VAL A 25 -13.06 5.22 1.73
CA VAL A 25 -13.10 4.33 2.91
C VAL A 25 -11.97 4.59 3.90
N LEU A 26 -10.77 4.93 3.40
CA LEU A 26 -9.62 5.32 4.22
C LEU A 26 -9.82 6.62 5.04
N PHE A 27 -10.92 7.35 4.85
CA PHE A 27 -11.30 8.53 5.63
C PHE A 27 -12.67 8.37 6.29
N GLN A 28 -13.11 7.11 6.49
CA GLN A 28 -14.32 6.78 7.23
C GLN A 28 -13.92 6.14 8.55
N LYS A 29 -14.23 6.81 9.66
CA LYS A 29 -13.91 6.30 11.00
C LYS A 29 -14.45 4.88 11.18
N ASP A 30 -13.67 4.02 11.83
CA ASP A 30 -13.97 2.61 12.12
C ASP A 30 -14.02 1.69 10.88
N ALA A 31 -13.80 2.24 9.68
CA ALA A 31 -13.68 1.43 8.49
C ALA A 31 -12.47 0.50 8.56
N LYS A 32 -12.64 -0.71 8.04
CA LYS A 32 -11.60 -1.75 8.01
C LYS A 32 -11.44 -2.32 6.61
N LEU A 33 -10.19 -2.43 6.17
CA LEU A 33 -9.80 -3.14 4.96
C LEU A 33 -8.87 -4.28 5.33
N GLU A 34 -9.09 -5.43 4.70
CA GLU A 34 -8.26 -6.61 4.90
C GLU A 34 -7.69 -7.09 3.57
N TYR A 35 -6.40 -7.41 3.57
CA TYR A 35 -5.66 -7.86 2.41
C TYR A 35 -4.90 -9.15 2.69
N ASN A 36 -4.82 -10.02 1.69
CA ASN A 36 -3.85 -11.11 1.69
C ASN A 36 -2.61 -10.68 0.91
N VAL A 37 -1.44 -11.07 1.42
CA VAL A 37 -0.16 -10.91 0.74
C VAL A 37 0.32 -12.29 0.32
N TYR A 38 0.71 -12.39 -0.94
CA TYR A 38 1.21 -13.60 -1.56
C TYR A 38 2.62 -13.36 -2.08
N MET A 39 3.49 -14.35 -1.96
CA MET A 39 4.82 -14.35 -2.56
C MET A 39 4.96 -15.53 -3.52
N PRO A 40 5.83 -15.43 -4.54
CA PRO A 40 6.17 -16.57 -5.35
C PRO A 40 6.72 -17.68 -4.45
N ASP A 41 6.13 -18.87 -4.55
CA ASP A 41 6.70 -20.05 -3.89
C ASP A 41 8.11 -20.31 -4.44
N LEU A 42 9.00 -20.85 -3.62
CA LEU A 42 10.32 -21.29 -4.07
C LEU A 42 10.22 -22.32 -5.20
N ASP A 43 9.18 -23.14 -5.18
CA ASP A 43 8.90 -24.08 -6.26
C ASP A 43 8.37 -23.37 -7.52
N VAL A 44 7.65 -22.25 -7.40
CA VAL A 44 7.31 -21.38 -8.55
C VAL A 44 8.57 -20.75 -9.14
N ILE A 45 9.48 -20.25 -8.29
CA ILE A 45 10.77 -19.68 -8.72
C ILE A 45 11.63 -20.74 -9.44
N ARG A 46 11.49 -22.01 -9.06
CA ARG A 46 12.16 -23.16 -9.70
C ARG A 46 11.40 -23.72 -10.91
N GLY A 47 10.25 -23.16 -11.26
CA GLY A 47 9.41 -23.59 -12.38
C GLY A 47 8.65 -24.91 -12.13
N MET A 48 8.48 -25.30 -10.87
CA MET A 48 7.88 -26.56 -10.43
C MET A 48 6.44 -26.40 -9.90
N SER A 49 5.98 -25.16 -9.70
CA SER A 49 4.63 -24.83 -9.25
C SER A 49 4.15 -23.55 -9.97
N SER A 50 2.84 -23.29 -9.92
CA SER A 50 2.21 -22.08 -10.47
C SER A 50 1.43 -21.27 -9.44
N THR A 51 1.41 -21.71 -8.18
CA THR A 51 0.63 -21.06 -7.12
C THR A 51 1.51 -20.25 -6.20
N ASP A 52 1.20 -18.96 -6.05
CA ASP A 52 1.80 -18.13 -5.02
C ASP A 52 1.43 -18.62 -3.62
N LEU A 53 2.35 -18.46 -2.69
CA LEU A 53 2.17 -18.79 -1.28
C LEU A 53 1.61 -17.56 -0.55
N LYS A 54 0.49 -17.71 0.15
CA LYS A 54 -0.01 -16.69 1.09
C LYS A 54 0.97 -16.60 2.25
N VAL A 55 1.50 -15.40 2.53
CA VAL A 55 2.56 -15.20 3.55
C VAL A 55 2.20 -14.22 4.65
N SER A 56 1.17 -13.39 4.45
CA SER A 56 0.74 -12.42 5.47
C SER A 56 -0.71 -12.01 5.23
N ARG A 57 -1.34 -11.55 6.30
CA ARG A 57 -2.66 -10.93 6.29
C ARG A 57 -2.53 -9.51 6.84
N LEU A 58 -2.90 -8.51 6.06
CA LEU A 58 -2.82 -7.10 6.46
C LEU A 58 -4.21 -6.58 6.80
N VAL A 59 -4.34 -5.89 7.94
CA VAL A 59 -5.57 -5.24 8.36
C VAL A 59 -5.28 -3.76 8.55
N TYR A 60 -6.10 -2.93 7.92
CA TYR A 60 -6.07 -1.47 8.02
C TYR A 60 -7.35 -1.04 8.72
N GLU A 61 -7.22 -0.28 9.80
CA GLU A 61 -8.35 0.26 10.56
C GLU A 61 -8.22 1.77 10.67
N VAL A 62 -9.27 2.50 10.30
CA VAL A 62 -9.31 3.95 10.44
C VAL A 62 -9.63 4.30 11.89
N ASP A 63 -8.63 4.77 12.62
CA ASP A 63 -8.73 5.11 14.05
C ASP A 63 -9.39 6.48 14.26
N HIS A 64 -8.91 7.49 13.54
CA HIS A 64 -9.45 8.84 13.61
C HIS A 64 -9.31 9.59 12.30
N VAL A 65 -10.27 10.49 12.06
CA VAL A 65 -10.30 11.39 10.91
C VAL A 65 -10.44 12.81 11.44
N THR A 66 -9.61 13.72 10.94
CA THR A 66 -9.58 15.11 11.38
C THR A 66 -9.47 16.05 10.20
N ASP A 67 -10.27 17.10 10.21
CA ASP A 67 -10.19 18.18 9.21
C ASP A 67 -9.31 19.31 9.75
N SER A 68 -8.31 19.74 8.98
CA SER A 68 -7.44 20.85 9.35
C SER A 68 -6.89 21.57 8.11
N ALA A 69 -6.90 22.91 8.15
CA ALA A 69 -6.31 23.77 7.12
C ALA A 69 -6.72 23.43 5.66
N GLY A 70 -7.98 23.01 5.45
CA GLY A 70 -8.49 22.65 4.12
C GLY A 70 -8.06 21.26 3.60
N SER A 71 -7.45 20.45 4.45
CA SER A 71 -7.16 19.03 4.19
C SER A 71 -7.88 18.14 5.20
N VAL A 72 -8.19 16.92 4.77
CA VAL A 72 -8.68 15.83 5.63
C VAL A 72 -7.50 14.92 5.94
N TYR A 73 -7.30 14.59 7.20
CA TYR A 73 -6.27 13.65 7.64
C TYR A 73 -6.93 12.41 8.23
N SER A 74 -6.36 11.24 7.93
CA SER A 74 -6.81 9.97 8.49
C SER A 74 -5.65 9.22 9.09
N THR A 75 -5.80 8.79 10.34
CA THR A 75 -4.85 7.90 10.99
C THR A 75 -5.32 6.48 10.87
N ILE A 76 -4.49 5.68 10.22
CA ILE A 76 -4.69 4.27 9.98
C ILE A 76 -3.83 3.47 10.95
N ILE A 77 -4.44 2.53 11.66
CA ILE A 77 -3.73 1.46 12.35
C ILE A 77 -3.57 0.30 11.35
N LYS A 78 -2.34 0.07 10.89
CA LYS A 78 -1.97 -1.03 10.01
C LYS A 78 -1.40 -2.16 10.86
N ARG A 79 -1.93 -3.37 10.67
CA ARG A 79 -1.48 -4.60 11.32
C ARG A 79 -1.11 -5.65 10.30
N GLY A 80 0.06 -6.26 10.44
CA GLY A 80 0.48 -7.41 9.65
C GLY A 80 0.53 -8.66 10.52
N PHE A 81 -0.32 -9.63 10.20
CA PHE A 81 -0.47 -10.89 10.94
C PHE A 81 0.22 -12.05 10.21
N SER A 82 0.81 -12.95 11.01
CA SER A 82 1.18 -14.27 10.53
C SER A 82 -0.06 -15.05 10.09
N ILE A 83 0.06 -15.84 9.02
CA ILE A 83 -1.03 -16.73 8.57
C ILE A 83 -1.15 -18.00 9.42
N HIS A 84 -0.23 -18.19 10.36
CA HIS A 84 -0.18 -19.35 11.25
C HIS A 84 -0.35 -18.98 12.73
N ASP A 85 -0.41 -17.69 13.07
CA ASP A 85 -0.59 -17.20 14.44
C ASP A 85 -1.25 -15.82 14.43
N GLU A 86 -2.57 -15.78 14.57
CA GLU A 86 -3.34 -14.52 14.51
C GLU A 86 -3.09 -13.59 15.71
N ASN A 87 -2.41 -14.07 16.76
CA ASN A 87 -2.04 -13.24 17.90
C ASN A 87 -0.70 -12.53 17.68
N ASP A 88 0.17 -13.05 16.81
CA ASP A 88 1.45 -12.45 16.47
C ASP A 88 1.29 -11.47 15.30
N HIS A 89 1.44 -10.18 15.60
CA HIS A 89 1.33 -9.13 14.61
C HIS A 89 2.30 -7.99 14.86
N PHE A 90 2.69 -7.34 13.77
CA PHE A 90 3.31 -6.03 13.79
C PHE A 90 2.23 -4.96 13.62
N GLU A 91 2.24 -3.91 14.45
CA GLU A 91 1.32 -2.78 14.36
C GLU A 91 2.09 -1.47 14.10
N ARG A 92 1.56 -0.65 13.18
CA ARG A 92 2.06 0.71 12.89
C ARG A 92 0.90 1.66 12.70
N ARG A 93 1.05 2.89 13.23
CA ARG A 93 0.16 4.02 12.95
C ARG A 93 0.70 4.83 11.77
N ILE A 94 -0.15 5.13 10.80
CA ILE A 94 0.21 5.87 9.59
C ILE A 94 -0.82 6.99 9.40
N VAL A 95 -0.34 8.21 9.14
CA VAL A 95 -1.19 9.35 8.81
C VAL A 95 -1.26 9.51 7.30
N LEU A 96 -2.48 9.54 6.77
CA LEU A 96 -2.79 9.86 5.39
C LEU A 96 -3.32 11.29 5.30
N GLN A 97 -3.07 11.95 4.18
CA GLN A 97 -3.61 13.28 3.90
C GLN A 97 -4.44 13.24 2.63
N CYS A 98 -5.55 13.98 2.62
CA CYS A 98 -6.31 14.30 1.43
C CYS A 98 -6.48 15.81 1.29
N ASP A 99 -5.99 16.36 0.18
CA ASP A 99 -6.02 17.81 -0.11
C ASP A 99 -7.29 18.25 -0.87
N SER A 100 -8.40 17.51 -0.71
CA SER A 100 -9.64 17.62 -1.48
C SER A 100 -9.58 17.13 -2.93
N ARG A 101 -8.40 16.84 -3.49
CA ARG A 101 -8.29 16.34 -4.88
C ARG A 101 -7.48 15.07 -4.98
N ASN A 102 -6.50 14.93 -4.11
CA ASN A 102 -5.52 13.86 -4.11
C ASN A 102 -5.52 13.18 -2.75
N LEU A 103 -5.41 11.87 -2.78
CA LEU A 103 -5.02 11.05 -1.65
C LEU A 103 -3.48 10.91 -1.65
N LEU A 104 -2.87 11.23 -0.53
CA LEU A 104 -1.42 11.22 -0.32
C LEU A 104 -1.08 10.14 0.72
N PHE A 105 -0.25 9.18 0.33
CA PHE A 105 0.17 8.10 1.24
C PHE A 105 1.63 7.66 1.04
N PRO A 106 2.23 7.05 2.08
CA PRO A 106 3.58 6.49 2.01
C PRO A 106 3.74 5.39 0.96
N PHE A 107 4.90 5.27 0.33
CA PHE A 107 5.16 4.20 -0.66
C PHE A 107 4.95 2.79 -0.10
N ASP A 108 5.34 2.58 1.15
CA ASP A 108 5.27 1.31 1.88
C ASP A 108 3.89 1.06 2.53
N PHE A 109 2.89 1.91 2.25
CA PHE A 109 1.58 1.84 2.91
C PHE A 109 0.94 0.45 2.73
N TYR A 110 0.88 -0.06 1.50
CA TYR A 110 0.20 -1.32 1.19
C TYR A 110 1.08 -2.58 1.37
N THR A 111 2.41 -2.44 1.46
CA THR A 111 3.34 -3.58 1.56
C THR A 111 3.38 -4.16 2.97
N ALA A 112 3.68 -5.45 3.15
CA ALA A 112 3.85 -6.01 4.48
C ALA A 112 5.08 -5.40 5.19
N ASP A 113 4.91 -4.90 6.43
CA ASP A 113 6.03 -4.40 7.23
C ASP A 113 6.91 -5.54 7.74
N THR A 114 6.32 -6.72 7.98
CA THR A 114 7.02 -7.93 8.44
C THR A 114 6.46 -9.16 7.74
N ILE A 115 7.35 -10.07 7.34
CA ILE A 115 7.01 -11.41 6.83
C ILE A 115 7.70 -12.43 7.73
N TYR A 116 6.92 -13.25 8.43
CA TYR A 116 7.47 -14.21 9.38
C TYR A 116 8.08 -15.42 8.67
N THR A 117 9.16 -15.97 9.22
CA THR A 117 9.84 -17.14 8.63
C THR A 117 8.90 -18.34 8.56
N ARG A 118 8.05 -18.54 9.58
CA ARG A 118 7.07 -19.63 9.65
C ARG A 118 6.05 -19.62 8.51
N ASP A 119 5.74 -18.45 7.97
CA ASP A 119 4.73 -18.28 6.91
C ASP A 119 5.30 -18.60 5.53
N VAL A 120 6.62 -18.58 5.38
CA VAL A 120 7.33 -18.89 4.14
C VAL A 120 7.90 -20.31 4.16
N TYR A 121 8.40 -20.76 5.32
CA TYR A 121 9.12 -22.03 5.47
C TYR A 121 8.38 -22.97 6.41
N PRO A 122 7.68 -24.01 5.90
CA PRO A 122 6.90 -24.94 6.73
C PRO A 122 7.69 -25.65 7.82
N LYS A 123 9.00 -25.90 7.59
CA LYS A 123 9.88 -26.56 8.57
C LYS A 123 10.13 -25.70 9.81
N ASP A 124 10.01 -24.38 9.68
CA ASP A 124 10.31 -23.41 10.75
C ASP A 124 9.05 -22.91 11.47
N ARG A 125 7.91 -23.59 11.30
CA ARG A 125 6.62 -23.20 11.93
C ARG A 125 6.66 -23.03 13.45
N ARG A 126 7.64 -23.65 14.12
CA ARG A 126 7.82 -23.55 15.58
C ARG A 126 8.63 -22.33 16.02
N ASP A 127 9.32 -21.64 15.10
CA ASP A 127 10.11 -20.46 15.43
C ASP A 127 9.24 -19.21 15.42
N LYS A 128 8.86 -18.78 16.62
CA LYS A 128 7.90 -17.69 16.79
C LYS A 128 8.50 -16.29 16.59
N HIS A 129 9.81 -16.13 16.57
CA HIS A 129 10.44 -14.81 16.63
C HIS A 129 11.33 -14.48 15.42
N SER A 130 11.29 -15.34 14.39
CA SER A 130 12.06 -15.17 13.15
C SER A 130 11.20 -14.59 12.03
N TYR A 131 11.82 -13.72 11.24
CA TYR A 131 11.23 -13.02 10.11
C TYR A 131 12.17 -13.09 8.91
N VAL A 132 11.59 -13.34 7.73
CA VAL A 132 12.32 -13.27 6.46
C VAL A 132 12.72 -11.83 6.19
N PHE A 133 11.78 -10.91 6.39
CA PHE A 133 11.97 -9.47 6.24
C PHE A 133 11.20 -8.72 7.33
N ALA A 134 11.82 -7.68 7.89
CA ALA A 134 11.16 -6.66 8.69
C ALA A 134 11.65 -5.29 8.24
N TYR A 135 10.76 -4.47 7.68
CA TYR A 135 11.05 -3.17 7.12
C TYR A 135 10.92 -2.08 8.19
N THR A 136 11.88 -1.14 8.24
CA THR A 136 11.67 0.08 9.01
C THR A 136 10.63 0.95 8.32
N PRO A 137 9.80 1.71 9.07
CA PRO A 137 8.99 2.78 8.49
C PRO A 137 9.79 3.68 7.54
N MET A 138 9.26 4.00 6.37
CA MET A 138 9.85 5.08 5.57
C MET A 138 9.50 6.45 6.19
N GLU A 139 10.52 7.23 6.56
CA GLU A 139 10.40 8.61 7.04
C GLU A 139 10.20 9.58 5.85
N ASP A 140 9.31 10.58 5.96
CA ASP A 140 9.02 11.62 4.94
C ASP A 140 8.62 11.13 3.53
N ALA A 141 7.93 9.99 3.49
CA ALA A 141 7.76 9.22 2.27
C ALA A 141 6.42 9.40 1.55
N ILE A 142 5.78 10.57 1.56
CA ILE A 142 4.61 10.80 0.67
C ILE A 142 5.09 10.62 -0.78
N ALA A 143 4.85 9.44 -1.34
CA ALA A 143 5.44 9.00 -2.61
C ALA A 143 4.37 8.74 -3.65
N PHE A 144 3.16 8.38 -3.22
CA PHE A 144 2.01 8.27 -4.08
C PHE A 144 1.05 9.43 -3.83
N ILE A 145 0.77 10.14 -4.92
CA ILE A 145 -0.29 11.12 -5.04
C ILE A 145 -1.28 10.50 -6.01
N VAL A 146 -2.43 10.07 -5.50
CA VAL A 146 -3.49 9.46 -6.31
C VAL A 146 -4.65 10.44 -6.34
N PRO A 147 -4.94 11.05 -7.51
CA PRO A 147 -6.15 11.84 -7.68
C PRO A 147 -7.39 11.00 -7.34
N LEU A 148 -8.31 11.56 -6.56
CA LEU A 148 -9.57 10.88 -6.20
C LEU A 148 -10.54 10.81 -7.39
N VAL A 149 -10.44 11.78 -8.31
CA VAL A 149 -11.14 11.78 -9.60
C VAL A 149 -10.09 11.62 -10.68
N MET A 150 -10.01 10.42 -11.26
CA MET A 150 -9.01 10.07 -12.27
C MET A 150 -9.53 10.24 -13.70
N ASP A 151 -10.82 10.52 -13.88
CA ASP A 151 -11.42 10.79 -15.19
C ASP A 151 -10.98 12.16 -15.72
N GLY A 152 -10.45 12.18 -16.95
CA GLY A 152 -9.88 13.38 -17.57
C GLY A 152 -8.41 13.66 -17.20
N ILE A 153 -7.78 12.80 -16.39
CA ILE A 153 -6.35 12.92 -16.09
C ILE A 153 -5.52 12.22 -17.17
N ASN A 154 -4.79 13.02 -17.96
CA ASN A 154 -3.95 12.50 -19.04
C ASN A 154 -2.59 11.99 -18.55
N LYS A 155 -2.14 12.41 -17.35
CA LYS A 155 -0.87 11.97 -16.76
C LYS A 155 -0.86 12.14 -15.24
N LEU A 156 -0.32 11.14 -14.53
CA LEU A 156 0.00 11.26 -13.11
C LEU A 156 1.27 12.12 -12.92
N PRO A 157 1.50 12.71 -11.72
CA PRO A 157 2.71 13.46 -11.43
C PRO A 157 3.95 12.64 -11.79
N GLU A 158 4.74 13.14 -12.73
CA GLU A 158 6.01 12.54 -13.08
C GLU A 158 7.10 13.10 -12.17
N GLY A 159 7.90 12.22 -11.62
CA GLY A 159 9.05 12.59 -10.81
C GLY A 159 9.89 11.36 -10.50
N LYS A 160 11.22 11.54 -10.52
CA LYS A 160 12.10 10.56 -9.94
C LYS A 160 12.12 10.81 -8.44
N LYS A 161 11.71 9.80 -7.65
CA LYS A 161 11.81 9.85 -6.20
C LYS A 161 12.68 8.69 -5.75
N GLN A 162 13.75 9.01 -5.01
CA GLN A 162 14.53 8.04 -4.29
C GLN A 162 13.98 7.92 -2.87
N LEU A 163 13.78 6.68 -2.45
CA LEU A 163 13.34 6.30 -1.11
C LEU A 163 14.40 5.39 -0.52
N GLU A 164 14.66 5.57 0.77
CA GLU A 164 15.60 4.73 1.52
C GLU A 164 14.87 4.06 2.67
N GLN A 165 15.14 2.78 2.86
CA GLN A 165 14.51 1.97 3.89
C GLN A 165 15.51 0.95 4.42
N LYS A 166 15.58 0.79 5.74
CA LYS A 166 16.37 -0.28 6.36
C LYS A 166 15.52 -1.52 6.47
N VAL A 167 16.11 -2.66 6.14
CA VAL A 167 15.45 -3.96 6.23
C VAL A 167 16.28 -4.83 7.16
N LYS A 168 15.61 -5.42 8.15
CA LYS A 168 16.22 -6.42 9.01
C LYS A 168 15.82 -7.79 8.50
N HIS A 169 16.80 -8.68 8.43
CA HIS A 169 16.59 -10.10 8.18
C HIS A 169 16.96 -10.87 9.44
N ARG A 170 16.08 -11.78 9.86
CA ARG A 170 16.35 -12.72 10.94
C ARG A 170 15.67 -14.04 10.64
N TYR A 171 16.31 -14.86 9.84
CA TYR A 171 15.79 -16.19 9.51
C TYR A 171 16.81 -17.27 9.89
N ARG A 172 16.30 -18.47 10.17
CA ARG A 172 17.14 -19.65 10.43
C ARG A 172 17.47 -20.31 9.09
N SER A 173 18.75 -20.36 8.75
CA SER A 173 19.24 -21.07 7.58
C SER A 173 19.48 -22.54 7.92
N GLU A 174 19.08 -23.46 7.03
CA GLU A 174 19.36 -24.90 7.17
C GLU A 174 20.86 -25.21 7.28
N THR A 175 21.73 -24.35 6.73
CA THR A 175 23.19 -24.58 6.66
C THR A 175 24.02 -23.80 7.68
N SER A 176 23.49 -22.74 8.29
CA SER A 176 24.30 -21.78 9.05
C SER A 176 23.67 -21.27 10.35
N GLY A 177 22.53 -21.83 10.77
CA GLY A 177 21.85 -21.39 11.99
C GLY A 177 21.16 -20.03 11.81
N LEU A 178 20.98 -19.28 12.91
CA LEU A 178 20.28 -18.00 12.87
C LEU A 178 21.13 -16.92 12.17
N VAL A 179 20.68 -16.44 11.01
CA VAL A 179 21.35 -15.38 10.26
C VAL A 179 20.66 -14.06 10.57
N LYS A 180 21.41 -13.10 11.12
CA LYS A 180 20.96 -11.70 11.30
C LYS A 180 21.72 -10.82 10.32
N ARG A 181 20.99 -10.06 9.50
CA ARG A 181 21.59 -9.08 8.57
C ARG A 181 20.75 -7.83 8.54
N ASP A 182 21.43 -6.69 8.62
CA ASP A 182 20.85 -5.41 8.25
C ASP A 182 21.11 -5.20 6.75
N ILE A 183 20.10 -4.74 6.05
CA ILE A 183 20.10 -4.55 4.61
C ILE A 183 19.63 -3.15 4.31
N ASP A 184 20.42 -2.42 3.53
CA ASP A 184 20.02 -1.13 3.00
C ASP A 184 19.24 -1.36 1.69
N ASN A 185 18.00 -0.89 1.66
CA ASN A 185 17.13 -0.93 0.50
C ASN A 185 16.90 0.49 -0.02
N LYS A 186 17.29 0.75 -1.27
CA LYS A 186 17.01 2.01 -1.96
C LYS A 186 16.09 1.75 -3.13
N ILE A 187 14.98 2.47 -3.20
CA ILE A 187 13.99 2.36 -4.28
C ILE A 187 14.01 3.67 -5.04
N ASN A 188 14.23 3.60 -6.35
CA ASN A 188 14.18 4.75 -7.24
C ASN A 188 13.00 4.58 -8.20
N ILE A 189 11.93 5.32 -7.97
CA ILE A 189 10.76 5.31 -8.85
C ILE A 189 11.14 6.08 -10.12
N LYS A 190 11.10 5.41 -11.27
CA LYS A 190 11.38 6.03 -12.57
C LYS A 190 10.16 6.68 -13.18
N SER A 191 9.02 5.98 -13.14
CA SER A 191 7.77 6.46 -13.70
C SER A 191 6.57 5.74 -13.11
N ILE A 192 5.45 6.45 -13.03
CA ILE A 192 4.13 5.90 -12.73
C ILE A 192 3.23 6.28 -13.92
N LYS A 193 2.60 5.30 -14.56
CA LYS A 193 1.78 5.49 -15.76
C LYS A 193 0.35 4.99 -15.53
N LEU A 194 -0.64 5.81 -15.85
CA LEU A 194 -2.02 5.36 -15.95
C LEU A 194 -2.20 4.62 -17.28
N ILE A 195 -2.60 3.35 -17.21
CA ILE A 195 -2.84 2.52 -18.41
C ILE A 195 -4.30 2.55 -18.83
N GLY A 196 -5.23 2.56 -17.87
CA GLY A 196 -6.67 2.61 -18.17
C GLY A 196 -7.52 2.14 -16.99
N LYS A 197 -8.77 1.75 -17.29
CA LYS A 197 -9.69 1.13 -16.34
C LYS A 197 -9.84 -0.37 -16.63
N GLU A 198 -9.92 -1.17 -15.58
CA GLU A 198 -10.12 -2.63 -15.66
C GLU A 198 -11.08 -3.08 -14.55
N SER A 199 -11.87 -4.12 -14.82
CA SER A 199 -12.71 -4.76 -13.81
C SER A 199 -11.90 -5.85 -13.11
N VAL A 200 -11.69 -5.69 -11.80
CA VAL A 200 -10.87 -6.61 -10.99
C VAL A 200 -11.77 -7.36 -10.02
N LYS A 201 -11.70 -8.69 -10.06
CA LYS A 201 -12.40 -9.57 -9.12
C LYS A 201 -11.46 -10.04 -8.02
N THR A 202 -11.93 -9.97 -6.79
CA THR A 202 -11.24 -10.42 -5.57
C THR A 202 -12.25 -11.13 -4.66
N GLU A 203 -11.81 -11.63 -3.50
CA GLU A 203 -12.71 -12.17 -2.48
C GLU A 203 -13.68 -11.11 -1.93
N ALA A 204 -13.25 -9.84 -1.85
CA ALA A 204 -14.10 -8.74 -1.38
C ALA A 204 -15.21 -8.35 -2.37
N GLY A 205 -15.12 -8.80 -3.63
CA GLY A 205 -16.07 -8.46 -4.70
C GLY A 205 -15.39 -8.09 -6.02
N THR A 206 -16.16 -7.48 -6.91
CA THR A 206 -15.70 -7.01 -8.23
C THR A 206 -15.73 -5.50 -8.28
N PHE A 207 -14.62 -4.88 -8.70
CA PHE A 207 -14.44 -3.43 -8.67
C PHE A 207 -13.89 -2.92 -9.99
N VAL A 208 -14.43 -1.80 -10.47
CA VAL A 208 -13.80 -1.03 -11.55
C VAL A 208 -12.62 -0.26 -10.95
N CYS A 209 -11.43 -0.52 -11.47
CA CYS A 209 -10.16 0.00 -10.97
C CYS A 209 -9.40 0.74 -12.06
N TYR A 210 -8.65 1.76 -11.66
CA TYR A 210 -7.60 2.35 -12.48
C TYR A 210 -6.35 1.48 -12.40
N LYS A 211 -5.84 1.04 -13.55
CA LYS A 211 -4.62 0.26 -13.67
C LYS A 211 -3.43 1.20 -13.83
N LEU A 212 -2.55 1.19 -12.84
CA LEU A 212 -1.30 1.94 -12.85
C LEU A 212 -0.12 0.99 -13.04
N TYR A 213 0.82 1.39 -13.89
CA TYR A 213 2.11 0.73 -14.07
C TYR A 213 3.19 1.54 -13.37
N VAL A 214 3.97 0.89 -12.50
CA VAL A 214 5.10 1.50 -11.81
C VAL A 214 6.39 0.86 -12.29
N ASP A 215 7.32 1.70 -12.76
CA ASP A 215 8.68 1.31 -13.12
C ASP A 215 9.66 1.89 -12.10
N SER A 216 10.48 1.03 -11.51
CA SER A 216 11.44 1.42 -10.49
C SER A 216 12.74 0.62 -10.60
N ASP A 217 13.81 1.14 -9.99
CA ASP A 217 14.99 0.35 -9.66
C ASP A 217 15.04 0.14 -8.16
N GLN A 218 15.28 -1.10 -7.75
CA GLN A 218 15.53 -1.44 -6.36
C GLN A 218 16.98 -1.86 -6.19
N LYS A 219 17.68 -1.19 -5.27
CA LYS A 219 19.04 -1.52 -4.87
C LYS A 219 19.03 -2.07 -3.46
N VAL A 220 19.38 -3.34 -3.33
CA VAL A 220 19.49 -4.07 -2.07
C VAL A 220 20.98 -4.34 -1.83
N ASN A 221 21.58 -3.65 -0.87
CA ASN A 221 23.04 -3.63 -0.67
C ASN A 221 23.81 -3.31 -1.98
N LYS A 222 24.56 -4.28 -2.52
CA LYS A 222 25.33 -4.15 -3.77
C LYS A 222 24.57 -4.62 -5.02
N PHE A 223 23.41 -5.26 -4.85
CA PHE A 223 22.63 -5.79 -5.96
C PHE A 223 21.57 -4.77 -6.40
N SER A 224 21.45 -4.56 -7.71
CA SER A 224 20.46 -3.64 -8.29
C SER A 224 19.60 -4.42 -9.27
N MET A 225 18.29 -4.28 -9.17
CA MET A 225 17.35 -4.92 -10.09
C MET A 225 16.26 -3.95 -10.52
N PRO A 226 15.84 -3.99 -11.80
CA PRO A 226 14.63 -3.31 -12.21
C PRO A 226 13.41 -4.02 -11.60
N VAL A 227 12.50 -3.24 -11.02
CA VAL A 227 11.26 -3.75 -10.43
C VAL A 227 10.09 -3.04 -11.09
N LYS A 228 9.20 -3.84 -11.67
CA LYS A 228 8.02 -3.39 -12.39
C LYS A 228 6.80 -4.03 -11.76
N PHE A 229 5.80 -3.23 -11.44
CA PHE A 229 4.58 -3.74 -10.80
C PHE A 229 3.36 -2.93 -11.21
N TRP A 230 2.20 -3.52 -10.97
CA TRP A 230 0.89 -3.00 -11.30
C TRP A 230 0.11 -2.71 -10.03
N LEU A 231 -0.57 -1.57 -10.01
CA LEU A 231 -1.52 -1.22 -8.96
C LEU A 231 -2.91 -1.06 -9.58
N TYR A 232 -3.91 -1.61 -8.92
CA TYR A 232 -5.31 -1.52 -9.30
C TYR A 232 -6.04 -0.75 -8.21
N LEU A 233 -6.32 0.53 -8.49
CA LEU A 233 -6.90 1.46 -7.51
C LEU A 233 -8.36 1.74 -7.83
N ASN A 234 -9.25 1.55 -6.85
CA ASN A 234 -10.63 2.00 -6.90
C ASN A 234 -10.76 3.37 -6.20
N SER A 235 -11.57 4.26 -6.75
CA SER A 235 -11.72 5.64 -6.28
C SER A 235 -12.35 5.79 -4.89
N GLU A 236 -13.09 4.79 -4.42
CA GLU A 236 -13.73 4.81 -3.10
C GLU A 236 -12.96 3.97 -2.07
N LEU A 237 -12.19 2.98 -2.53
CA LEU A 237 -11.55 1.99 -1.66
C LEU A 237 -10.04 2.16 -1.51
N GLY A 238 -9.37 2.73 -2.50
CA GLY A 238 -7.91 2.68 -2.61
C GLY A 238 -7.45 1.42 -3.33
N LEU A 239 -6.42 0.75 -2.83
CA LEU A 239 -5.89 -0.46 -3.47
C LEU A 239 -6.90 -1.61 -3.42
N VAL A 240 -7.19 -2.19 -4.57
CA VAL A 240 -7.94 -3.47 -4.70
C VAL A 240 -6.96 -4.61 -4.94
N LYS A 241 -5.94 -4.38 -5.77
CA LYS A 241 -4.95 -5.40 -6.11
C LYS A 241 -3.59 -4.78 -6.47
N MET A 242 -2.51 -5.45 -6.13
CA MET A 242 -1.15 -5.17 -6.58
C MET A 242 -0.54 -6.45 -7.16
N GLU A 243 0.14 -6.33 -8.30
CA GLU A 243 0.85 -7.44 -8.95
C GLU A 243 2.29 -7.09 -9.26
N GLY A 244 3.24 -7.93 -8.87
CA GLY A 244 4.66 -7.69 -9.17
C GLY A 244 5.56 -8.89 -8.90
N PRO A 245 6.84 -8.80 -9.29
CA PRO A 245 7.80 -9.91 -9.15
C PRO A 245 8.10 -10.25 -7.69
N GLY A 246 7.85 -9.33 -6.76
CA GLY A 246 8.03 -9.54 -5.32
C GLY A 246 6.82 -10.16 -4.61
N GLY A 247 5.71 -10.37 -5.32
CA GLY A 247 4.47 -10.87 -4.74
C GLY A 247 3.23 -10.06 -5.14
N ASN A 248 2.09 -10.58 -4.74
CA ASN A 248 0.77 -10.04 -5.00
C ASN A 248 0.09 -9.61 -3.70
N ILE A 249 -0.72 -8.56 -3.75
CA ILE A 249 -1.54 -8.11 -2.62
C ILE A 249 -2.97 -7.98 -3.13
N GLU A 250 -3.93 -8.61 -2.47
CA GLU A 250 -5.33 -8.62 -2.90
C GLU A 250 -6.26 -8.29 -1.75
N LEU A 251 -7.27 -7.44 -2.02
CA LEU A 251 -8.31 -7.07 -1.08
C LEU A 251 -9.26 -8.25 -0.83
N VAL A 252 -9.54 -8.53 0.43
CA VAL A 252 -10.32 -9.71 0.85
C VAL A 252 -11.62 -9.32 1.55
N SER A 253 -11.59 -8.25 2.35
CA SER A 253 -12.76 -7.80 3.09
C SER A 253 -12.78 -6.28 3.24
N ILE A 254 -14.00 -5.74 3.29
CA ILE A 254 -14.29 -4.33 3.50
C ILE A 254 -15.37 -4.25 4.58
N LYS A 255 -15.11 -3.46 5.61
CA LYS A 255 -16.12 -3.01 6.57
C LYS A 255 -16.14 -1.49 6.55
N LYS A 256 -17.30 -0.90 6.28
CA LYS A 256 -17.53 0.55 6.36
C LYS A 256 -18.26 0.87 7.66
#